data_AF-A0A382J5R3-F1
#
_entry.id   AF-A0A382J5R3-F1
#
_cell.length_a   1.000
_cell.length_b   1.000
_cell.length_c   1.000
_cell.angle_alpha   90.00
_cell.angle_beta   90.00
_cell.angle_gamma   90.00
#
_symmetry.space_group_name_H-M   'P 1'
#
loop_
_entity.id
_entity.type
_entity.pdbx_description
1 polymer ?
#
loop_
_entity_poly.entity_id
_entity_poly.type
_entity_poly.pdbx_seq_one_letter_code
_entity_poly.pdbx_strand_id
1 'polypeptide(L)'
;MLIYEADQIHKRATAVIDHDHRPIGTDIPLMETGGVTAKVYQVSLDVDLDIGYKVSVEKKNGWLRLAEQGVTKALEEMITILGQGQCRHP
;
A
#
# COMPACT_ATOMS: atom_id res chain seq x y z
N MET A 1 -7.02 26.06 13.43
CA MET A 1 -6.76 24.77 14.08
C MET A 1 -5.35 24.80 14.62
N LEU A 2 -5.20 24.80 15.93
CA LEU A 2 -3.87 24.71 16.56
C LEU A 2 -3.31 23.31 16.33
N ILE A 3 -1.99 23.16 16.27
CA ILE A 3 -1.31 21.86 16.06
C ILE A 3 -1.82 20.80 17.05
N TYR A 4 -2.10 21.21 18.28
CA TYR A 4 -2.68 20.35 19.32
C TYR A 4 -4.06 19.78 18.93
N GLU A 5 -4.95 20.59 18.38
CA GLU A 5 -6.29 20.15 17.97
C GLU A 5 -6.22 19.17 16.79
N ALA A 6 -5.33 19.45 15.83
CA ALA A 6 -5.07 18.56 14.70
C ALA A 6 -4.56 17.18 15.16
N ASP A 7 -3.63 17.16 16.12
CA ASP A 7 -3.07 15.93 16.69
C ASP A 7 -4.12 15.10 17.46
N GLN A 8 -5.01 15.76 18.20
CA GLN A 8 -6.13 15.09 18.89
C GLN A 8 -7.15 14.49 17.92
N ILE A 9 -7.43 15.17 16.80
CA ILE A 9 -8.30 14.64 15.75
C ILE A 9 -7.62 13.45 15.08
N HIS A 10 -6.34 13.57 14.73
CA HIS A 10 -5.57 12.51 14.06
C HIS A 10 -5.54 11.22 14.88
N LYS A 11 -5.25 11.30 16.18
CA LYS A 11 -5.23 10.14 17.09
C LYS A 11 -6.55 9.37 17.20
N ARG A 12 -7.68 10.00 16.86
CA ARG A 12 -9.01 9.40 16.91
C ARG A 12 -9.55 9.02 15.54
N ALA A 13 -8.88 9.44 14.48
CA ALA A 13 -9.31 9.22 13.12
C ALA A 13 -8.76 7.90 12.56
N THR A 14 -9.50 7.31 11.62
CA THR A 14 -8.93 6.33 10.70
C THR A 14 -8.22 7.11 9.60
N ALA A 15 -6.89 7.18 9.68
CA ALA A 15 -6.08 7.85 8.67
C ALA A 15 -5.80 6.88 7.52
N VAL A 16 -6.32 7.18 6.34
CA VAL A 16 -6.17 6.35 5.14
C VAL A 16 -5.38 7.11 4.09
N ILE A 17 -4.32 6.48 3.56
CA ILE A 17 -3.64 6.95 2.35
C ILE A 17 -4.39 6.36 1.15
N ASP A 18 -5.13 7.21 0.45
CA ASP A 18 -5.97 6.81 -0.70
C ASP A 18 -5.16 6.61 -1.99
N HIS A 19 -4.04 7.31 -2.13
CA HIS A 19 -3.20 7.24 -3.32
C HIS A 19 -1.73 7.40 -2.99
N ASP A 20 -0.96 6.32 -3.15
CA ASP A 20 0.49 6.31 -3.01
C ASP A 20 1.08 5.12 -3.78
N HIS A 21 2.09 5.39 -4.61
CA HIS A 21 2.74 4.41 -5.48
C HIS A 21 3.91 3.68 -4.84
N ARG A 22 4.32 4.07 -3.63
CA ARG A 22 5.43 3.40 -2.93
C ARG A 22 5.05 1.97 -2.54
N PRO A 23 6.00 1.01 -2.62
CA PRO A 23 5.80 -0.34 -2.11
C PRO A 23 5.32 -0.34 -0.66
N ILE A 24 4.32 -1.17 -0.32
CA ILE A 24 3.78 -1.23 1.04
C ILE A 24 4.83 -1.65 2.08
N GLY A 25 5.76 -2.55 1.73
CA GLY A 25 6.78 -3.04 2.66
C GLY A 25 7.67 -1.93 3.21
N THR A 26 8.11 -0.99 2.36
CA THR A 26 8.88 0.18 2.79
C THR A 26 8.06 1.20 3.58
N ASP A 27 6.73 1.16 3.43
CA ASP A 27 5.82 2.13 4.03
C ASP A 27 5.29 1.71 5.39
N ILE A 28 5.30 0.42 5.75
CA ILE A 28 4.83 -0.05 7.05
C ILE A 28 5.48 0.74 8.21
N PRO A 29 6.82 0.91 8.27
CA PRO A 29 7.44 1.68 9.36
C PRO A 29 7.03 3.17 9.37
N LEU A 30 6.76 3.74 8.19
CA LEU A 30 6.33 5.13 8.04
C LEU A 30 4.87 5.31 8.45
N MET A 31 4.03 4.32 8.14
CA MET A 31 2.63 4.27 8.54
C MET A 31 2.51 4.18 10.06
N GLU A 32 3.32 3.34 10.70
CA GLU A 32 3.39 3.23 12.17
C GLU A 32 3.80 4.58 12.80
N THR A 33 4.87 5.20 12.30
CA THR A 33 5.37 6.48 12.82
C THR A 33 4.37 7.62 12.60
N GLY A 34 3.68 7.62 11.46
CA GLY A 34 2.71 8.65 11.07
C GLY A 34 1.29 8.43 11.60
N GLY A 35 1.02 7.31 12.30
CA GLY A 35 -0.33 6.96 12.75
C GLY A 35 -1.32 6.70 11.61
N VAL A 36 -0.84 6.16 10.48
CA VAL A 36 -1.68 5.79 9.34
C VAL A 36 -2.29 4.42 9.58
N THR A 37 -3.61 4.33 9.52
CA THR A 37 -4.36 3.09 9.78
C THR A 37 -4.38 2.16 8.58
N ALA A 38 -4.53 2.72 7.38
CA ALA A 38 -4.64 1.94 6.16
C ALA A 38 -4.01 2.66 4.97
N LYS A 39 -3.59 1.87 3.99
CA LYS A 39 -3.16 2.36 2.69
C LYS A 39 -3.96 1.62 1.62
N VAL A 40 -4.62 2.37 0.76
CA VAL A 40 -5.33 1.83 -0.41
C VAL A 40 -4.30 1.59 -1.48
N TYR A 41 -4.19 0.33 -1.91
CA TYR A 41 -3.38 -0.04 -3.05
C TYR A 41 -4.26 -0.11 -4.28
N GLN A 42 -4.24 0.94 -5.09
CA GLN A 42 -5.03 0.99 -6.31
C GLN A 42 -4.40 0.10 -7.38
N VAL A 43 -5.03 -1.06 -7.63
CA VAL A 43 -4.71 -1.92 -8.76
C VAL A 43 -5.42 -1.33 -9.99
N SER A 44 -4.70 -0.52 -10.76
CA SER A 44 -5.24 0.11 -11.97
C SER A 44 -4.94 -0.74 -13.18
N LEU A 45 -5.93 -0.99 -14.03
CA LEU A 45 -5.70 -1.46 -15.39
C LEU A 45 -5.49 -0.22 -16.28
N ASP A 46 -4.40 -0.20 -17.04
CA ASP A 46 -4.21 0.78 -18.11
C ASP A 46 -5.23 0.55 -19.22
N VAL A 47 -6.33 1.32 -19.21
CA VAL A 47 -7.30 1.31 -20.31
C VAL A 47 -6.90 2.35 -21.33
N ASP A 48 -6.51 1.86 -22.49
CA ASP A 48 -6.27 2.68 -23.68
C ASP A 48 -7.62 3.00 -24.33
N LEU A 49 -7.95 4.29 -24.37
CA LEU A 49 -9.26 4.76 -24.83
C LEU A 49 -9.44 4.63 -26.35
N ASP A 50 -8.34 4.60 -27.11
CA ASP A 50 -8.39 4.53 -28.58
C ASP A 50 -8.70 3.11 -29.07
N ILE A 51 -8.20 2.09 -28.35
CA ILE A 51 -8.40 0.66 -28.69
C ILE A 51 -9.42 -0.05 -27.78
N GLY A 52 -9.76 0.58 -26.65
CA GLY A 52 -10.76 0.12 -25.70
C GLY A 52 -10.28 -0.92 -24.68
N TYR A 53 -11.15 -1.15 -23.68
CA TYR A 53 -10.90 -2.02 -22.52
C TYR A 53 -10.51 -3.46 -22.89
N LYS A 54 -11.20 -4.08 -23.86
CA LYS A 54 -11.01 -5.50 -24.20
C LYS A 54 -9.61 -5.81 -24.73
N VAL A 55 -8.96 -4.86 -25.39
CA VAL A 55 -7.57 -5.03 -25.87
C VAL A 55 -6.58 -4.63 -24.78
N SER A 56 -6.96 -3.65 -23.95
CA SER A 56 -6.16 -3.17 -22.84
C SER A 56 -5.91 -4.21 -21.75
N VAL A 57 -6.87 -5.11 -21.47
CA VAL A 57 -6.71 -6.21 -20.51
C VAL A 57 -5.60 -7.21 -20.89
N GLU A 58 -5.23 -7.30 -22.16
CA GLU A 58 -4.16 -8.20 -22.61
C GLU A 58 -2.77 -7.58 -22.47
N LYS A 59 -2.68 -6.27 -22.17
CA LYS A 59 -1.40 -5.58 -21.96
C LYS A 59 -0.74 -6.12 -20.68
N LYS A 60 0.38 -6.83 -20.85
CA LYS A 60 1.15 -7.44 -19.75
C LYS A 60 2.11 -6.48 -19.05
N ASN A 61 2.22 -5.27 -19.57
CA ASN A 61 3.26 -4.28 -19.26
C ASN A 61 2.64 -2.94 -18.83
N GLY A 62 1.63 -2.99 -17.96
CA GLY A 62 0.93 -1.82 -17.40
C GLY A 62 0.85 -1.83 -15.87
N TRP A 63 0.15 -0.83 -15.29
CA TRP A 63 0.01 -0.63 -13.85
C TRP A 63 -0.52 -1.85 -13.11
N LEU A 64 -1.37 -2.67 -13.73
CA LEU A 64 -1.89 -3.91 -13.14
C LEU A 64 -0.75 -4.87 -12.78
N ARG A 65 0.22 -5.04 -13.69
CA ARG A 65 1.38 -5.92 -13.46
C ARG A 65 2.31 -5.36 -12.39
N LEU A 66 2.52 -4.05 -12.38
CA LEU A 66 3.33 -3.38 -11.35
C LEU A 66 2.68 -3.48 -9.97
N ALA A 67 1.36 -3.32 -9.89
CA ALA A 67 0.59 -3.46 -8.67
C ALA A 67 0.62 -4.92 -8.15
N GLU A 68 0.42 -5.90 -9.03
CA GLU A 68 0.56 -7.33 -8.71
C GLU A 68 1.94 -7.63 -8.11
N GLN A 69 3.01 -7.19 -8.76
CA GLN A 69 4.39 -7.38 -8.28
C GLN A 69 4.62 -6.73 -6.91
N GLY A 70 4.07 -5.53 -6.69
CA GLY A 70 4.16 -4.85 -5.40
C GLY A 70 3.48 -5.62 -4.27
N VAL A 71 2.29 -6.19 -4.53
CA VAL A 71 1.56 -7.01 -3.56
C VAL A 71 2.28 -8.34 -3.31
N THR A 72 2.73 -9.03 -4.35
CA THR A 72 3.47 -10.29 -4.20
C THR A 72 4.74 -10.10 -3.36
N LYS A 73 5.54 -9.07 -3.67
CA LYS A 73 6.76 -8.78 -2.92
C LYS A 73 6.50 -8.44 -1.46
N ALA A 74 5.44 -7.68 -1.19
CA ALA A 74 5.03 -7.39 0.18
C ALA A 74 4.64 -8.63 0.98
N LEU A 75 3.93 -9.58 0.34
CA LEU A 75 3.60 -10.85 0.97
C LEU A 75 4.85 -11.68 1.26
N GLU A 76 5.81 -11.72 0.34
CA GLU A 76 7.10 -12.40 0.54
C GLU A 76 7.91 -11.79 1.70
N GLU A 77 7.97 -10.46 1.78
CA GLU A 77 8.61 -9.73 2.87
C GLU A 77 7.94 -10.02 4.23
N MET A 78 6.60 -10.02 4.27
CA MET A 78 5.83 -10.39 5.47
C MET A 78 6.09 -11.84 5.90
N ILE A 79 6.07 -12.79 4.96
CA ILE A 79 6.35 -14.21 5.26
C ILE A 79 7.78 -14.39 5.79
N THR A 80 8.75 -13.65 5.23
CA THR A 80 10.14 -13.69 5.70
C THR A 80 10.28 -13.15 7.12
N ILE A 81 9.61 -12.04 7.43
CA ILE A 81 9.59 -11.45 8.79
C ILE A 81 8.94 -12.42 9.79
N LEU A 82 7.82 -13.05 9.42
CA LEU A 82 7.13 -14.03 10.27
C LEU A 82 7.92 -15.34 10.40
N GLY A 83 8.66 -15.75 9.37
CA GLY A 83 9.55 -16.91 9.39
C GLY A 83 10.83 -16.71 10.19
N GLN A 84 11.26 -15.45 10.39
CA GLN A 84 12.37 -15.07 11.28
C GLN A 84 11.91 -14.80 12.73
N GLY A 85 10.60 -14.76 12.98
CA GLY A 85 9.97 -14.65 14.29
C GLY A 85 10.04 -15.93 15.11
N GLN A 86 11.25 -16.45 15.36
CA GLN A 86 11.47 -17.25 16.57
C GLN A 86 11.17 -16.33 17.76
N CYS A 87 10.19 -16.74 18.57
CA CYS A 87 9.88 -16.20 19.87
C CYS A 87 11.16 -15.76 20.61
N ARG A 88 11.36 -14.45 20.72
CA ARG A 88 12.17 -13.88 21.80
C ARG A 88 11.24 -12.99 22.61
N HIS A 89 10.49 -13.63 23.49
CA HIS A 89 9.94 -12.93 24.65
C HIS A 89 11.11 -12.66 25.62
N PRO A 90 11.16 -11.48 26.28
CA PRO A 90 11.86 -11.37 27.55
C PRO A 90 11.21 -12.24 28.63
#